data_AF-A0A371HCC4-F1
#
_entry.id   AF-A0A371HCC4-F1
#
_cell.length_a   1.000
_cell.length_b   1.000
_cell.length_c   1.000
_cell.angle_alpha   90.00
_cell.angle_beta   90.00
_cell.angle_gamma   90.00
#
_symmetry.space_group_name_H-M   'P 1'
#
loop_
_entity.id
_entity.type
_entity.pdbx_description
1 polymer ?
#
loop_
_entity_poly.entity_id
_entity_poly.type
_entity_poly.pdbx_seq_one_letter_code
_entity_poly.pdbx_strand_id
1 'polypeptide(L)'
;MTKEEWVRKLDEATERSIRWYLPWNERQHIIIKCEGYPNVPLLGTQGAINYNPELAVRQAGYPMIMPPPDEVMTPFVLHGPEAHKGSHYRKILHAWNNTIKKGIAGKLWSCGASPGYRRWVEERVKIVGPPWVQETFKVEKLKATLEQTKAEKAHLKRKLEEAIEEVCREKHLNVEITQKAQVEQEACLKIGSCLKATDKEICAGRVEWTK
;
A
#
# COMPACT_ATOMS: atom_id res chain seq x y z
N MET A 1 -21.84 -6.87 -24.02
CA MET A 1 -20.54 -6.48 -24.61
C MET A 1 -19.45 -7.05 -23.72
N THR A 2 -18.53 -7.83 -24.27
CA THR A 2 -17.44 -8.48 -23.51
C THR A 2 -16.29 -7.49 -23.24
N LYS A 3 -15.32 -7.89 -22.40
CA LYS A 3 -14.15 -7.07 -22.10
C LYS A 3 -13.32 -6.79 -23.36
N GLU A 4 -13.17 -7.78 -24.21
CA GLU A 4 -12.39 -7.72 -25.45
C GLU A 4 -13.06 -6.77 -26.46
N GLU A 5 -14.39 -6.79 -26.54
CA GLU A 5 -15.16 -5.85 -27.36
C GLU A 5 -15.03 -4.41 -26.86
N TRP A 6 -14.96 -4.18 -25.55
CA TRP A 6 -14.71 -2.86 -24.96
C TRP A 6 -13.32 -2.35 -25.28
N VAL A 7 -12.29 -3.19 -25.11
CA VAL A 7 -10.89 -2.83 -25.41
C VAL A 7 -10.77 -2.42 -26.88
N ARG A 8 -11.27 -3.25 -27.80
CA ARG A 8 -11.26 -2.93 -29.24
C ARG A 8 -11.96 -1.61 -29.54
N LYS A 9 -13.15 -1.38 -28.97
CA LYS A 9 -13.89 -0.12 -29.19
C LYS A 9 -13.15 1.11 -28.66
N LEU A 10 -12.43 0.99 -27.56
CA LEU A 10 -11.66 2.09 -26.99
C LEU A 10 -10.37 2.35 -27.78
N ASP A 11 -9.70 1.29 -28.25
CA ASP A 11 -8.50 1.41 -29.10
C ASP A 11 -8.82 2.04 -30.47
N GLU A 12 -9.98 1.69 -31.04
CA GLU A 12 -10.45 2.26 -32.32
C GLU A 12 -11.11 3.64 -32.14
N ALA A 13 -11.32 4.10 -30.91
CA ALA A 13 -11.98 5.37 -30.66
C ALA A 13 -11.09 6.54 -31.10
N THR A 14 -11.70 7.48 -31.82
CA THR A 14 -11.06 8.73 -32.22
C THR A 14 -11.75 9.90 -31.53
N GLU A 15 -11.12 11.08 -31.54
CA GLU A 15 -11.73 12.29 -30.96
C GLU A 15 -13.10 12.63 -31.58
N ARG A 16 -13.37 12.14 -32.80
CA ARG A 16 -14.62 12.33 -33.52
C ARG A 16 -15.70 11.29 -33.17
N SER A 17 -15.30 10.09 -32.72
CA SER A 17 -16.26 9.05 -32.32
C SER A 17 -16.70 9.17 -30.86
N ILE A 18 -16.01 9.98 -30.05
CA ILE A 18 -16.33 10.22 -28.65
C ILE A 18 -17.12 11.53 -28.51
N ARG A 19 -18.34 11.43 -27.99
CA ARG A 19 -19.11 12.60 -27.56
C ARG A 19 -18.77 12.92 -26.11
N TRP A 20 -17.97 13.96 -25.91
CA TRP A 20 -17.48 14.37 -24.58
C TRP A 20 -18.50 15.08 -23.70
N TYR A 21 -19.62 15.52 -24.28
CA TYR A 21 -20.66 16.29 -23.59
C TYR A 21 -22.03 15.63 -23.74
N LEU A 22 -22.87 15.83 -22.72
CA LEU A 22 -24.24 15.35 -22.74
C LEU A 22 -25.10 16.26 -23.63
N PRO A 23 -25.98 15.71 -24.49
CA PRO A 23 -26.80 16.51 -25.41
C PRO A 23 -27.62 17.61 -24.75
N TRP A 24 -28.04 17.41 -23.50
CA TRP A 24 -28.87 18.34 -22.74
C TRP A 24 -28.07 19.41 -21.96
N ASN A 25 -26.73 19.36 -21.98
CA ASN A 25 -25.89 20.24 -21.18
C ASN A 25 -25.41 21.46 -21.98
N GLU A 26 -26.35 22.20 -22.57
CA GLU A 26 -26.09 23.41 -23.36
C GLU A 26 -25.82 24.63 -22.45
N ARG A 27 -24.67 24.64 -21.78
CA ARG A 27 -24.32 25.76 -20.90
C ARG A 27 -23.72 26.91 -21.71
N GLN A 28 -24.41 28.06 -21.70
CA GLN A 28 -23.88 29.30 -22.30
C GLN A 28 -22.70 29.90 -21.52
N HIS A 29 -22.59 29.56 -20.23
CA HIS A 29 -21.60 30.09 -19.31
C HIS A 29 -21.00 28.98 -18.45
N ILE A 30 -19.68 28.97 -18.30
CA ILE A 30 -18.97 28.11 -17.35
C ILE A 30 -18.34 29.00 -16.27
N ILE A 31 -18.46 28.58 -15.01
CA ILE A 31 -17.69 29.18 -13.91
C ILE A 31 -16.24 28.79 -14.12
N ILE A 32 -15.36 29.77 -14.34
CA ILE A 32 -13.93 29.53 -14.60
C ILE A 32 -13.08 29.70 -13.35
N LYS A 33 -13.48 30.61 -12.46
CA LYS A 33 -12.81 30.86 -11.18
C LYS A 33 -13.76 31.55 -10.20
N CYS A 34 -13.35 31.62 -8.95
CA CYS A 34 -14.03 32.40 -7.92
C CYS A 34 -13.14 33.57 -7.50
N GLU A 35 -13.73 34.68 -7.05
CA GLU A 35 -12.96 35.82 -6.57
C GLU A 35 -11.95 35.42 -5.47
N GLY A 36 -10.72 35.93 -5.56
CA GLY A 36 -9.64 35.59 -4.63
C GLY A 36 -9.00 34.21 -4.85
N TYR A 37 -9.45 33.43 -5.83
CA TYR A 37 -8.85 32.15 -6.20
C TYR A 37 -8.53 32.10 -7.70
N PRO A 38 -7.40 31.48 -8.11
CA PRO A 38 -7.11 31.26 -9.53
C PRO A 38 -8.09 30.26 -10.17
N ASN A 39 -8.79 29.47 -9.35
CA ASN A 39 -9.64 28.34 -9.73
C ASN A 39 -10.95 28.32 -8.92
N VAL A 40 -11.77 27.29 -9.11
CA VAL A 40 -12.97 27.07 -8.29
C VAL A 40 -12.61 26.23 -7.05
N PRO A 41 -12.67 26.78 -5.83
CA PRO A 41 -12.43 26.01 -4.62
C PRO A 41 -13.62 25.10 -4.33
N LEU A 42 -13.43 23.78 -4.31
CA LEU A 42 -14.43 22.81 -3.90
C LEU A 42 -14.23 22.45 -2.43
N LEU A 43 -15.25 22.71 -1.62
CA LEU A 43 -15.26 22.29 -0.22
C LEU A 43 -15.94 20.92 -0.09
N GLY A 44 -15.21 19.94 0.40
CA GLY A 44 -15.70 18.60 0.69
C GLY A 44 -15.63 18.28 2.17
N THR A 45 -16.11 17.10 2.57
CA THR A 45 -16.09 16.67 3.98
C THR A 45 -14.68 16.51 4.54
N GLN A 46 -13.74 16.06 3.71
CA GLN A 46 -12.34 15.79 4.10
C GLN A 46 -11.40 16.99 3.92
N GLY A 47 -11.88 18.12 3.40
CA GLY A 47 -11.01 19.24 3.07
C GLY A 47 -11.55 20.11 1.93
N ALA A 48 -10.68 20.98 1.40
CA ALA A 48 -10.97 21.74 0.19
C ALA A 48 -9.89 21.51 -0.87
N ILE A 49 -10.29 21.51 -2.13
CA ILE A 49 -9.39 21.36 -3.28
C ILE A 49 -9.69 22.41 -4.34
N ASN A 50 -8.75 22.72 -5.24
CA ASN A 50 -9.12 23.41 -6.48
C ASN A 50 -9.66 22.43 -7.52
N TYR A 51 -10.77 22.82 -8.13
CA TYR A 51 -11.16 22.37 -9.45
C TYR A 51 -10.74 23.41 -10.47
N ASN A 52 -10.12 22.96 -11.57
CA ASN A 52 -9.75 23.83 -12.68
C ASN A 52 -10.75 23.61 -13.83
N PRO A 53 -11.76 24.49 -13.98
CA PRO A 53 -12.76 24.36 -15.03
C PRO A 53 -12.20 24.65 -16.42
N GLU A 54 -11.07 25.37 -16.53
CA GLU A 54 -10.42 25.60 -17.82
C GLU A 54 -9.90 24.31 -18.44
N LEU A 55 -9.45 23.35 -17.62
CA LEU A 55 -9.13 22.00 -18.08
C LEU A 55 -10.37 21.17 -18.43
N ALA A 56 -11.51 21.50 -17.82
CA ALA A 56 -12.75 20.77 -17.97
C ALA A 56 -13.66 21.30 -19.08
N VAL A 57 -13.32 22.41 -19.75
CA VAL A 57 -14.10 22.90 -20.91
C VAL A 57 -14.18 21.86 -22.02
N ARG A 58 -13.22 20.93 -22.12
CA ARG A 58 -13.27 19.79 -23.04
C ARG A 58 -14.43 18.83 -22.70
N GLN A 59 -14.75 18.62 -21.41
CA GLN A 59 -15.91 17.84 -20.96
C GLN A 59 -17.24 18.52 -21.31
N ALA A 60 -17.21 19.83 -21.57
CA ALA A 60 -18.35 20.58 -22.07
C ALA A 60 -18.36 20.70 -23.61
N GLY A 61 -17.49 19.98 -24.31
CA GLY A 61 -17.47 19.92 -25.78
C GLY A 61 -16.73 21.07 -26.47
N TYR A 62 -15.93 21.83 -25.72
CA TYR A 62 -15.21 22.99 -26.26
C TYR A 62 -13.75 22.69 -26.58
N PRO A 63 -13.20 23.28 -27.66
CA PRO A 63 -11.81 23.07 -28.04
C PRO A 63 -10.85 23.78 -27.08
N MET A 64 -9.76 23.09 -26.72
CA MET A 64 -8.65 23.67 -25.98
C MET A 64 -7.70 24.38 -26.94
N ILE A 65 -7.63 25.71 -26.84
CA ILE A 65 -6.84 26.54 -27.76
C ILE A 65 -5.44 26.80 -27.23
N MET A 66 -5.29 27.07 -25.94
CA MET A 66 -4.00 27.39 -25.33
C MET A 66 -3.78 26.53 -24.09
N PRO A 67 -2.51 26.24 -23.74
CA PRO A 67 -2.17 25.72 -22.44
C PRO A 67 -2.71 26.63 -21.32
N PRO A 68 -3.20 26.05 -20.22
CA PRO A 68 -3.58 26.81 -19.04
C PRO A 68 -2.34 27.45 -18.38
N PRO A 69 -2.45 28.65 -17.80
CA PRO A 69 -1.39 29.28 -17.01
C PRO A 69 -0.96 28.44 -15.81
N ASP A 70 0.31 28.53 -15.39
CA ASP A 70 0.82 27.74 -14.25
C ASP A 70 0.09 28.02 -12.93
N GLU A 71 -0.40 29.26 -12.75
CA GLU A 71 -1.20 29.67 -11.59
C GLU A 71 -2.49 28.85 -11.44
N VAL A 72 -3.17 28.53 -12.55
CA VAL A 72 -4.39 27.70 -12.51
C VAL A 72 -4.05 26.21 -12.43
N MET A 73 -2.81 25.84 -12.73
CA MET A 73 -2.33 24.46 -12.67
C MET A 73 -1.79 24.07 -11.31
N THR A 74 -1.49 25.05 -10.46
CA THR A 74 -1.01 24.82 -9.10
C THR A 74 -2.16 24.25 -8.25
N PRO A 75 -2.07 23.00 -7.77
CA PRO A 75 -3.08 22.46 -6.89
C PRO A 75 -3.03 23.16 -5.53
N PHE A 76 -4.19 23.43 -4.94
CA PHE A 76 -4.28 23.70 -3.52
C PHE A 76 -5.11 22.60 -2.87
N VAL A 77 -4.64 22.14 -1.72
CA VAL A 77 -5.33 21.16 -0.90
C VAL A 77 -5.30 21.67 0.52
N LEU A 78 -6.48 21.80 1.13
CA LEU A 78 -6.64 22.10 2.54
C LEU A 78 -7.23 20.87 3.20
N HIS A 79 -6.60 20.37 4.27
CA HIS A 79 -7.06 19.17 4.94
C HIS A 79 -8.06 19.49 6.06
N GLY A 80 -9.12 18.68 6.15
CA GLY A 80 -10.17 18.66 7.16
C GLY A 80 -10.33 19.93 8.01
N PRO A 81 -9.75 19.99 9.24
CA PRO A 81 -9.99 21.10 10.17
C PRO A 81 -9.62 22.48 9.62
N GLU A 82 -8.62 22.57 8.75
CA GLU A 82 -8.14 23.84 8.19
C GLU A 82 -9.10 24.38 7.12
N ALA A 83 -9.71 23.48 6.34
CA ALA A 83 -10.72 23.84 5.35
C ALA A 83 -12.05 24.28 6.00
N HIS A 84 -12.37 23.68 7.16
CA HIS A 84 -13.66 23.87 7.85
C HIS A 84 -13.62 24.89 9.00
N LYS A 85 -12.49 25.55 9.24
CA LYS A 85 -12.36 26.53 10.33
C LYS A 85 -11.65 27.81 9.89
N GLY A 86 -11.85 28.86 10.68
CA GLY A 86 -11.09 30.10 10.58
C GLY A 86 -11.35 30.90 9.30
N SER A 87 -10.28 31.47 8.76
CA SER A 87 -10.32 32.37 7.60
C SER A 87 -10.54 31.65 6.27
N HIS A 88 -10.05 30.42 6.11
CA HIS A 88 -10.13 29.68 4.85
C HIS A 88 -11.58 29.32 4.49
N TYR A 89 -12.32 28.77 5.45
CA TYR A 89 -13.75 28.46 5.27
C TYR A 89 -14.54 29.70 4.82
N ARG A 90 -14.37 30.83 5.52
CA ARG A 90 -15.04 32.10 5.17
C ARG A 90 -14.65 32.63 3.80
N LYS A 91 -13.35 32.56 3.45
CA LYS A 91 -12.87 32.96 2.12
C LYS A 91 -13.46 32.11 1.01
N ILE A 92 -13.53 30.79 1.18
CA ILE A 92 -14.13 29.88 0.21
C ILE A 92 -15.61 30.21 0.02
N LEU A 93 -16.38 30.36 1.10
CA LEU A 93 -17.80 30.73 1.02
C LEU A 93 -18.00 32.08 0.33
N HIS A 94 -17.18 33.07 0.66
CA HIS A 94 -17.24 34.39 0.02
C HIS A 94 -16.92 34.31 -1.47
N ALA A 95 -15.88 33.56 -1.84
CA ALA A 95 -15.51 33.34 -3.24
C ALA A 95 -16.65 32.71 -4.05
N TRP A 96 -17.41 31.79 -3.44
CA TRP A 96 -18.60 31.19 -4.07
C TRP A 96 -19.75 32.17 -4.30
N ASN A 97 -19.85 33.24 -3.52
CA ASN A 97 -20.82 34.31 -3.80
C ASN A 97 -20.39 35.17 -5.00
N ASN A 98 -19.09 35.20 -5.32
CA ASN A 98 -18.50 36.03 -6.36
C ASN A 98 -17.86 35.17 -7.47
N THR A 99 -18.69 34.35 -8.13
CA THR A 99 -18.22 33.50 -9.24
C THR A 99 -17.95 34.29 -10.50
N ILE A 100 -16.79 34.05 -11.13
CA ILE A 100 -16.44 34.63 -12.43
C ILE A 100 -16.80 33.61 -13.50
N LYS A 101 -17.76 33.98 -14.34
CA LYS A 101 -18.27 33.16 -15.44
C LYS A 101 -17.71 33.66 -16.76
N LYS A 102 -17.36 32.72 -17.64
CA LYS A 102 -16.96 33.02 -19.01
C LYS A 102 -18.10 32.64 -19.94
N GLY A 103 -18.60 33.60 -20.71
CA GLY A 103 -19.55 33.35 -21.78
C GLY A 103 -18.87 32.60 -22.93
N ILE A 104 -19.59 31.63 -23.50
CA ILE A 104 -19.05 30.70 -24.51
C ILE A 104 -19.84 30.77 -25.82
N ALA A 105 -20.73 31.75 -25.95
CA ALA A 105 -21.48 32.00 -27.17
C ALA A 105 -20.55 32.19 -28.38
N GLY A 106 -20.79 31.43 -29.46
CA GLY A 106 -20.11 31.59 -30.74
C GLY A 106 -18.89 30.68 -31.00
N LYS A 107 -18.48 29.81 -30.06
CA LYS A 107 -17.43 28.81 -30.34
C LYS A 107 -18.03 27.51 -30.86
N LEU A 108 -17.63 27.12 -32.07
CA LEU A 108 -17.97 25.84 -32.68
C LEU A 108 -17.65 24.71 -31.69
N TRP A 109 -18.62 23.84 -31.42
CA TRP A 109 -18.43 22.65 -30.59
C TRP A 109 -17.50 21.70 -31.33
N SER A 110 -16.22 21.88 -31.09
CA SER A 110 -15.12 21.20 -31.76
C SER A 110 -14.40 20.37 -30.72
N CYS A 111 -14.29 19.07 -30.96
CA CYS A 111 -13.52 18.14 -30.13
C CYS A 111 -12.00 18.38 -30.22
N GLY A 112 -11.57 19.31 -31.08
CA GLY A 112 -10.18 19.53 -31.42
C GLY A 112 -9.41 20.28 -30.34
N ALA A 113 -8.12 19.96 -30.24
CA ALA A 113 -7.15 20.73 -29.50
C ALA A 113 -6.15 21.38 -30.44
N SER A 114 -5.71 22.59 -30.11
CA SER A 114 -4.63 23.24 -30.85
C SER A 114 -3.35 22.38 -30.79
N PRO A 115 -2.48 22.45 -31.80
CA PRO A 115 -1.16 21.80 -31.74
C PRO A 115 -0.33 22.26 -30.53
N GLY A 116 -0.50 23.50 -30.07
CA GLY A 116 0.17 24.01 -28.87
C GLY A 116 -0.30 23.31 -27.60
N TYR A 117 -1.61 23.15 -27.42
CA TYR A 117 -2.18 22.41 -26.29
C TYR A 117 -1.79 20.93 -26.32
N ARG A 118 -1.82 20.28 -27.50
CA ARG A 118 -1.42 18.86 -27.63
C ARG A 118 0.02 18.63 -27.19
N ARG A 119 0.96 19.46 -27.66
CA ARG A 119 2.37 19.41 -27.21
C ARG A 119 2.51 19.64 -25.72
N TRP A 120 1.75 20.57 -25.14
CA TRP A 120 1.76 20.79 -23.70
C TRP A 120 1.26 19.57 -22.91
N VAL A 121 0.20 18.90 -23.37
CA VAL A 121 -0.27 17.65 -22.76
C VAL A 121 0.79 16.55 -22.84
N GLU A 122 1.41 16.36 -24.02
CA GLU A 122 2.48 15.39 -24.21
C GLU A 122 3.66 15.62 -23.25
N GLU A 123 4.08 16.87 -23.10
CA GLU A 123 5.18 17.21 -22.19
C GLU A 123 4.79 17.01 -20.72
N ARG A 124 3.57 17.38 -20.35
CA ARG A 124 3.02 17.13 -19.00
C ARG A 124 2.95 15.64 -18.67
N VAL A 125 2.59 14.79 -19.62
CA VAL A 125 2.56 13.33 -19.42
C VAL A 125 3.95 12.78 -19.16
N LYS A 126 5.01 13.34 -19.74
CA LYS A 126 6.39 12.94 -19.42
C LYS A 126 6.79 13.33 -17.99
N ILE A 127 6.36 14.50 -17.52
CA ILE A 127 6.70 15.01 -16.18
C ILE A 127 5.92 14.27 -15.09
N VAL A 128 4.59 14.16 -15.24
CA VAL A 128 3.70 13.61 -14.21
C VAL A 128 3.60 12.09 -14.33
N GLY A 129 3.86 11.53 -15.51
CA GLY A 129 3.53 10.17 -15.85
C GLY A 129 2.03 10.00 -16.13
N PRO A 130 1.61 8.95 -16.85
CA PRO A 130 0.21 8.61 -16.97
C PRO A 130 -0.36 8.19 -15.59
N PRO A 131 -1.59 8.60 -15.23
CA PRO A 131 -2.20 8.30 -13.92
C PRO A 131 -2.18 6.80 -13.57
N TRP A 132 -2.35 5.93 -14.57
CA TRP A 132 -2.46 4.48 -14.41
C TRP A 132 -1.10 3.75 -14.27
N VAL A 133 0.01 4.38 -14.66
CA VAL A 133 1.36 3.75 -14.61
C VAL A 133 1.93 3.78 -13.18
N GLN A 134 1.64 4.84 -12.42
CA GLN A 134 2.12 4.96 -11.04
C GLN A 134 1.50 3.89 -10.11
N GLU A 135 0.23 3.56 -10.36
CA GLU A 135 -0.51 2.61 -9.54
C GLU A 135 -0.11 1.16 -9.84
N THR A 136 0.11 0.83 -11.12
CA THR A 136 0.66 -0.48 -11.54
C THR A 136 2.05 -0.72 -10.97
N PHE A 137 2.95 0.27 -11.03
CA PHE A 137 4.29 0.14 -10.45
C PHE A 137 4.26 -0.07 -8.92
N LYS A 138 3.37 0.63 -8.20
CA LYS A 138 3.17 0.43 -6.75
C LYS A 138 2.65 -0.98 -6.44
N VAL A 139 1.65 -1.46 -7.20
CA VAL A 139 1.09 -2.80 -7.03
C VAL A 139 2.14 -3.88 -7.28
N GLU A 140 2.96 -3.72 -8.32
CA GLU A 140 4.00 -4.69 -8.66
C GLU A 140 5.10 -4.75 -7.60
N LYS A 141 5.53 -3.58 -7.07
CA LYS A 141 6.48 -3.50 -5.94
C LYS A 141 5.94 -4.15 -4.67
N LEU A 142 4.67 -3.91 -4.35
CA LEU A 142 4.00 -4.54 -3.22
C LEU A 142 3.88 -6.06 -3.40
N LYS A 143 3.58 -6.51 -4.61
CA LYS A 143 3.51 -7.94 -4.95
C LYS A 143 4.88 -8.62 -4.78
N ALA A 144 5.96 -8.00 -5.25
CA ALA A 144 7.31 -8.51 -5.05
C ALA A 144 7.68 -8.62 -3.56
N THR A 145 7.33 -7.61 -2.76
CA THR A 145 7.56 -7.60 -1.30
C THR A 145 6.76 -8.70 -0.60
N LEU A 146 5.51 -8.93 -1.05
CA LEU A 146 4.67 -9.99 -0.51
C LEU A 146 5.24 -11.39 -0.80
N GLU A 147 5.76 -11.63 -2.00
CA GLU A 147 6.37 -12.92 -2.33
C GLU A 147 7.69 -13.14 -1.56
N GLN A 148 8.51 -12.10 -1.37
CA GLN A 148 9.72 -12.18 -0.55
C GLN A 148 9.38 -12.55 0.91
N THR A 149 8.44 -11.85 1.53
CA THR A 149 8.05 -12.09 2.92
C THR A 149 7.43 -13.49 3.12
N LYS A 150 6.70 -14.00 2.14
CA LYS A 150 6.21 -15.39 2.15
C LYS A 150 7.37 -16.39 2.11
N ALA A 151 8.38 -16.16 1.29
CA ALA A 151 9.55 -17.04 1.19
C ALA A 151 10.37 -17.05 2.50
N GLU A 152 10.59 -15.88 3.11
CA GLU A 152 11.25 -15.74 4.41
C GLU A 152 10.47 -16.46 5.52
N LYS A 153 9.14 -16.31 5.56
CA LYS A 153 8.29 -17.03 6.51
C LYS A 153 8.38 -18.54 6.34
N ALA A 154 8.36 -19.04 5.11
CA ALA A 154 8.49 -20.48 4.83
C ALA A 154 9.86 -21.03 5.25
N HIS A 155 10.93 -20.24 5.06
CA HIS A 155 12.28 -20.58 5.50
C HIS A 155 12.41 -20.63 7.02
N LEU A 156 11.90 -19.61 7.72
CA LEU A 156 11.90 -19.58 9.18
C LEU A 156 11.06 -20.72 9.78
N LYS A 157 9.94 -21.07 9.15
CA LYS A 157 9.11 -22.20 9.58
C LYS A 157 9.88 -23.53 9.51
N ARG A 158 10.59 -23.81 8.41
CA ARG A 158 11.42 -25.01 8.29
C ARG A 158 12.52 -25.08 9.35
N LYS A 159 13.24 -23.96 9.56
CA LYS A 159 14.27 -23.88 10.61
C LYS A 159 13.70 -24.14 12.01
N LEU A 160 12.49 -23.68 12.27
CA LEU A 160 11.82 -23.91 13.55
C LEU A 160 11.47 -25.39 13.74
N GLU A 161 10.95 -26.05 12.70
CA GLU A 161 10.65 -27.50 12.73
C GLU A 161 11.91 -28.34 12.93
N GLU A 162 13.00 -28.01 12.22
CA GLU A 162 14.32 -28.66 12.38
C GLU A 162 14.87 -28.53 13.81
N ALA A 163 14.80 -27.31 14.38
CA ALA A 163 15.25 -27.05 15.74
C ALA A 163 14.39 -27.79 16.79
N ILE A 164 13.07 -27.88 16.57
CA ILE A 164 12.17 -28.65 17.44
C ILE A 164 12.53 -30.13 17.42
N GLU A 165 12.80 -30.70 16.24
CA GLU A 165 13.22 -32.10 16.14
C GLU A 165 14.56 -32.36 16.84
N GLU A 166 15.53 -31.47 16.69
CA GLU A 166 16.84 -31.56 17.35
C GLU A 166 16.69 -31.56 18.87
N VAL A 167 15.91 -30.62 19.42
CA VAL A 167 15.59 -30.56 20.85
C VAL A 167 14.87 -31.84 21.32
N CYS A 168 13.98 -32.40 20.52
CA CYS A 168 13.32 -33.67 20.84
C CYS A 168 14.31 -34.84 20.88
N ARG A 169 15.24 -34.93 19.93
CA ARG A 169 16.30 -35.95 19.89
C ARG A 169 17.23 -35.84 21.10
N GLU A 170 17.66 -34.64 21.44
CA GLU A 170 18.51 -34.39 22.61
C GLU A 170 17.80 -34.78 23.92
N LYS A 171 16.53 -34.41 24.08
CA LYS A 171 15.73 -34.79 25.26
C LYS A 171 15.64 -36.31 25.40
N HIS A 172 15.41 -37.03 24.30
CA HIS A 172 15.35 -38.49 24.32
C HIS A 172 16.68 -39.10 24.78
N LEU A 173 17.79 -38.65 24.19
CA LEU A 173 19.13 -39.12 24.55
C LEU A 173 19.46 -38.83 26.02
N ASN A 174 19.09 -37.66 26.52
CA ASN A 174 19.34 -37.28 27.91
C ASN A 174 18.56 -38.16 28.90
N VAL A 175 17.33 -38.56 28.56
CA VAL A 175 16.55 -39.53 29.35
C VAL A 175 17.25 -40.89 29.40
N GLU A 176 17.73 -41.40 28.26
CA GLU A 176 18.47 -42.68 28.22
C GLU A 176 19.77 -42.62 29.05
N ILE A 177 20.54 -41.54 28.93
CA ILE A 177 21.77 -41.33 29.70
C ILE A 177 21.46 -41.32 31.20
N THR A 178 20.40 -40.61 31.61
CA THR A 178 20.00 -40.52 33.02
C THR A 178 19.57 -41.88 33.56
N GLN A 179 18.80 -42.66 32.80
CA GLN A 179 18.40 -44.02 33.20
C GLN A 179 19.61 -44.94 33.35
N LYS A 180 20.55 -44.90 32.40
CA LYS A 180 21.76 -45.72 32.46
C LYS A 180 22.62 -45.37 33.68
N ALA A 181 22.78 -44.08 33.97
CA ALA A 181 23.50 -43.62 35.16
C ALA A 181 22.84 -44.09 36.47
N GLN A 182 21.50 -44.12 36.54
CA GLN A 182 20.78 -44.66 37.71
C GLN A 182 21.03 -46.15 37.91
N VAL A 183 20.96 -46.95 36.84
CA VAL A 183 21.23 -48.39 36.88
C VAL A 183 22.67 -48.67 37.33
N GLU A 184 23.64 -47.92 36.81
CA GLU A 184 25.05 -48.05 37.20
C GLU A 184 25.26 -47.67 38.66
N GLN A 185 24.65 -46.57 39.12
CA GLN A 185 24.70 -46.15 40.53
C GLN A 185 24.12 -47.23 41.46
N GLU A 186 22.98 -47.83 41.11
CA GLU A 186 22.36 -48.90 41.89
C GLU A 186 23.24 -50.15 41.94
N ALA A 187 23.89 -50.51 40.83
CA ALA A 187 24.85 -51.61 40.76
C ALA A 187 26.07 -51.35 41.67
N CYS A 188 26.64 -50.14 41.63
CA CYS A 188 27.74 -49.75 42.50
C CYS A 188 27.36 -49.81 43.99
N LEU A 189 26.15 -49.37 44.35
CA LEU A 189 25.65 -49.47 45.73
C LEU A 189 25.50 -50.93 46.20
N LYS A 190 25.00 -51.82 45.33
CA LYS A 190 24.91 -53.26 45.63
C LYS A 190 26.29 -53.88 45.83
N ILE A 191 27.23 -53.64 44.92
CA ILE A 191 28.61 -54.14 45.02
C ILE A 191 29.28 -53.62 46.31
N GLY A 192 29.16 -52.33 46.60
CA GLY A 192 29.70 -51.73 47.82
C GLY A 192 29.12 -52.34 49.09
N SER A 193 27.84 -52.72 49.08
CA SER A 193 27.19 -53.41 50.20
C SER A 193 27.71 -54.84 50.38
N CYS A 194 27.90 -55.59 49.29
CA CYS A 194 28.49 -56.94 49.32
C CYS A 194 29.92 -56.90 49.88
N LEU A 195 30.77 -55.97 49.39
CA LEU A 195 32.14 -55.83 49.87
C LEU A 195 32.21 -55.53 51.37
N LYS A 196 31.33 -54.64 51.87
CA LYS A 196 31.23 -54.34 53.31
C LYS A 196 30.77 -55.55 54.13
N ALA A 197 29.89 -56.40 53.60
CA ALA A 197 29.46 -57.62 54.28
C ALA A 197 30.61 -58.63 54.40
N THR A 198 31.34 -58.85 53.30
CA THR A 198 32.52 -59.73 53.27
C THR A 198 33.62 -59.24 54.22
N ASP A 199 33.91 -57.95 54.25
CA ASP A 199 34.91 -57.38 55.16
C ASP A 199 34.56 -57.63 56.64
N LYS A 200 33.29 -57.46 57.01
CA LYS A 200 32.79 -57.80 58.35
C LYS A 200 32.94 -59.28 58.68
N GLU A 201 32.66 -60.17 57.73
CA GLU A 201 32.78 -61.62 57.90
C GLU A 201 34.24 -62.06 58.08
N ILE A 202 35.16 -61.49 57.29
CA ILE A 202 36.61 -61.71 57.45
C ILE A 202 37.10 -61.20 58.81
N CYS A 203 36.64 -60.01 59.22
CA CYS A 203 36.99 -59.43 60.53
C CYS A 203 36.45 -60.28 61.69
N ALA A 204 35.21 -60.77 61.61
CA ALA A 204 34.62 -61.65 62.62
C ALA A 204 35.37 -62.98 62.72
N GLY A 205 35.72 -63.59 61.57
CA GLY A 205 36.53 -64.80 61.52
C GLY A 205 37.87 -64.62 62.24
N ARG A 206 38.60 -63.51 62.04
CA ARG A 206 39.88 -63.24 62.73
C ARG A 206 39.79 -63.22 64.26
N VAL A 207 38.65 -62.86 64.83
CA VAL A 207 38.44 -62.81 66.29
C VAL A 207 38.22 -64.21 66.88
N GLU A 208 37.78 -65.18 66.08
CA GLU A 208 37.61 -66.58 66.51
C GLU A 208 38.93 -67.37 66.54
N TRP A 209 39.94 -66.97 65.74
CA TRP A 209 41.26 -67.62 65.71
C TRP A 209 42.25 -67.08 66.77
N THR A 210 41.84 -66.13 67.61
CA THR A 210 42.69 -65.48 68.64
C THR A 210 42.26 -65.76 70.08
N LYS A 211 41.40 -66.77 70.31
CA LYS A 211 41.15 -67.38 71.63
C LYS A 211 41.83 -68.74 71.72
#